data_AF-A0A0K8PDS6-F1
#
_entry.id   AF-A0A0K8PDS6-F1
#
_cell.length_a   1.000
_cell.length_b   1.000
_cell.length_c   1.000
_cell.angle_alpha   90.00
_cell.angle_beta   90.00
_cell.angle_gamma   90.00
#
_symmetry.space_group_name_H-M   'P 1'
#
loop_
_entity.id
_entity.type
_entity.pdbx_description
1 polymer ?
#
loop_
_entity_poly.entity_id
_entity_poly.type
_entity_poly.pdbx_seq_one_letter_code
_entity_poly.pdbx_strand_id
1 'polypeptide(L)'
;MRWGEIVGLERDFARPGSIRVEWQLYELDTGELVRCPPKDDSYRKIDAMDWLSALVANHVARTKPKPCPCHGKTYVFRGQGAARTGGHQGAKLVDVARRAEVSTGTVSNVLNHPDRVTEAKRVRVEQAIVDLGFVRGGVVSQHAAHWRRNGFATWLFTPAVSGWYPKKAPQEARPVPLLGEPWPGVPARGRGASDRADACWLPIAKGLTPHGLRHTHRTVMEDLGAEKVLMDERMSHIDGSVSARYAHVTPGMRKRLMVGLTEQWETALDARLALSPHSPVRVLDEILQARGAASRK
;
A
#
# COMPACT_ATOMS: atom_id res chain seq x y z
N MET A 1 1.49 -8.84 -12.42
CA MET A 1 0.31 -8.17 -12.99
C MET A 1 0.68 -6.75 -13.41
N ARG A 2 -0.01 -6.17 -14.40
CA ARG A 2 0.05 -4.76 -14.81
C ARG A 2 -0.75 -3.91 -13.80
N TRP A 3 -0.52 -2.59 -13.77
CA TRP A 3 -1.19 -1.70 -12.81
C TRP A 3 -2.73 -1.77 -12.87
N GLY A 4 -3.30 -1.65 -14.08
CA GLY A 4 -4.76 -1.73 -14.25
C GLY A 4 -5.35 -3.07 -13.82
N GLU A 5 -4.62 -4.17 -14.00
CA GLU A 5 -5.02 -5.51 -13.54
C GLU A 5 -5.03 -5.60 -12.00
N ILE A 6 -4.09 -4.93 -11.32
CA ILE A 6 -4.03 -4.87 -9.85
C ILE A 6 -5.20 -4.05 -9.30
N VAL A 7 -5.46 -2.86 -9.88
CA VAL A 7 -6.58 -2.00 -9.46
C VAL A 7 -7.92 -2.65 -9.77
N GLY A 8 -7.99 -3.40 -10.88
CA GLY A 8 -9.16 -4.17 -11.30
C GLY A 8 -9.25 -5.58 -10.72
N LEU A 9 -8.40 -5.95 -9.76
CA LEU A 9 -8.44 -7.28 -9.17
C LEU A 9 -9.69 -7.43 -8.29
N GLU A 10 -10.67 -8.18 -8.77
CA GLU A 10 -11.89 -8.51 -8.02
C GLU A 10 -11.59 -9.58 -6.96
N ARG A 11 -12.27 -9.48 -5.81
CA ARG A 11 -12.08 -10.39 -4.67
C ARG A 11 -12.23 -11.86 -5.08
N ASP A 12 -13.23 -12.17 -5.89
CA ASP A 12 -13.59 -13.55 -6.24
C ASP A 12 -12.55 -14.24 -7.14
N PHE A 13 -11.58 -13.46 -7.65
CA PHE A 13 -10.47 -13.92 -8.47
C PHE A 13 -9.12 -13.97 -7.73
N ALA A 14 -9.07 -13.53 -6.47
CA ALA A 14 -7.92 -13.73 -5.59
C ALA A 14 -8.20 -14.90 -4.64
N ARG A 15 -7.72 -16.10 -4.98
CA ARG A 15 -8.01 -17.35 -4.25
C ARG A 15 -6.71 -17.95 -3.70
N PRO A 16 -6.80 -18.86 -2.70
CA PRO A 16 -5.64 -19.64 -2.28
C PRO A 16 -4.98 -20.33 -3.48
N GLY A 17 -3.66 -20.19 -3.59
CA GLY A 17 -2.85 -20.80 -4.64
C GLY A 17 -2.91 -20.10 -6.01
N SER A 18 -3.81 -19.13 -6.23
CA SER A 18 -3.91 -18.48 -7.54
C SER A 18 -4.65 -17.15 -7.59
N ILE A 19 -4.21 -16.29 -8.51
CA ILE A 19 -4.86 -15.04 -8.88
C ILE A 19 -5.27 -15.12 -10.35
N ARG A 20 -6.55 -14.92 -10.64
CA ARG A 20 -7.07 -14.91 -12.00
C ARG A 20 -7.18 -13.48 -12.52
N VAL A 21 -6.53 -13.20 -13.64
CA VAL A 21 -6.58 -11.90 -14.30
C VAL A 21 -7.70 -11.94 -15.32
N GLU A 22 -8.86 -11.43 -14.92
CA GLU A 22 -10.07 -11.38 -15.75
C GLU A 22 -10.34 -9.97 -16.30
N TRP A 23 -9.89 -8.93 -15.59
CA TRP A 23 -10.22 -7.55 -15.93
C TRP A 23 -9.05 -6.64 -15.58
N GLN A 24 -9.04 -5.48 -16.22
CA GLN A 24 -8.31 -4.32 -15.73
C GLN A 24 -9.25 -3.14 -15.59
N LEU A 25 -8.88 -2.19 -14.74
CA LEU A 25 -9.49 -0.86 -14.72
C LEU A 25 -8.57 0.13 -15.43
N TYR A 26 -9.08 0.71 -16.51
CA TYR A 26 -8.40 1.75 -17.29
C TYR A 26 -8.93 3.13 -16.88
N GLU A 27 -8.01 4.05 -16.56
CA GLU A 27 -8.35 5.43 -16.20
C GLU A 27 -8.34 6.29 -17.47
N LEU A 28 -9.50 6.85 -17.84
CA LEU A 28 -9.64 7.81 -18.92
C LEU A 28 -9.10 9.19 -18.51
N ASP A 29 -8.86 10.07 -19.48
CA ASP A 29 -8.43 11.46 -19.22
C ASP A 29 -9.47 12.26 -18.41
N THR A 30 -10.75 11.89 -18.51
CA THR A 30 -11.85 12.41 -17.68
C THR A 30 -11.71 12.00 -16.19
N GLY A 31 -10.82 11.04 -15.89
CA GLY A 31 -10.66 10.43 -14.58
C GLY A 31 -11.69 9.35 -14.25
N GLU A 32 -12.52 8.98 -15.22
CA GLU A 32 -13.41 7.81 -15.14
C GLU A 32 -12.59 6.52 -15.19
N LEU A 33 -13.03 5.51 -14.43
CA LEU A 33 -12.43 4.17 -14.48
C LEU A 33 -13.36 3.23 -15.24
N VAL A 34 -12.89 2.79 -16.40
CA VAL A 34 -13.61 1.85 -17.26
C VAL A 34 -13.06 0.45 -17.04
N ARG A 35 -13.97 -0.51 -16.88
CA ARG A 35 -13.64 -1.93 -16.83
C ARG A 35 -13.48 -2.46 -18.25
N CYS A 36 -12.32 -3.03 -18.55
CA CYS A 36 -12.03 -3.60 -19.85
C CYS A 36 -11.30 -4.95 -19.70
N PRO A 37 -11.26 -5.77 -20.77
CA PRO A 37 -10.43 -6.96 -20.82
C PRO A 37 -8.98 -6.68 -20.38
N PRO A 38 -8.25 -7.68 -19.86
CA PRO A 38 -6.82 -7.57 -19.63
C PRO A 38 -6.15 -7.10 -20.92
N LYS A 39 -5.11 -6.26 -20.81
CA LYS A 39 -4.50 -5.67 -22.00
C LYS A 39 -4.02 -6.80 -22.94
N ASP A 40 -4.29 -6.66 -24.23
CA ASP A 40 -4.03 -7.66 -25.27
C ASP A 40 -4.87 -8.96 -25.09
N ASP A 41 -6.06 -8.88 -24.47
CA ASP A 41 -6.96 -10.01 -24.14
C ASP A 41 -6.26 -11.16 -23.40
N SER A 42 -5.30 -10.80 -22.55
CA SER A 42 -4.38 -11.72 -21.88
C SER A 42 -4.95 -12.35 -20.60
N TYR A 43 -6.14 -12.95 -20.72
CA TYR A 43 -6.78 -13.71 -19.64
C TYR A 43 -5.87 -14.85 -19.18
N ARG A 44 -5.58 -14.90 -17.87
CA ARG A 44 -4.66 -15.91 -17.34
C ARG A 44 -4.84 -16.15 -15.86
N LYS A 45 -4.42 -17.35 -15.45
CA LYS A 45 -4.26 -17.73 -14.04
C LYS A 45 -2.79 -17.58 -13.67
N ILE A 46 -2.51 -16.81 -12.62
CA ILE A 46 -1.19 -16.65 -12.05
C ILE A 46 -1.13 -17.50 -10.79
N ASP A 47 -0.24 -18.48 -10.74
CA ASP A 47 0.01 -19.24 -9.51
C ASP A 47 0.55 -18.31 -8.42
N ALA A 48 -0.02 -18.40 -7.22
CA ALA A 48 0.32 -17.57 -6.08
C ALA A 48 0.79 -18.47 -4.94
N MET A 49 1.97 -18.16 -4.40
CA MET A 49 2.52 -18.84 -3.23
C MET A 49 1.58 -18.69 -2.03
N ASP A 50 1.63 -19.63 -1.09
CA ASP A 50 0.72 -19.67 0.07
C ASP A 50 0.83 -18.41 0.92
N TRP A 51 2.06 -17.92 1.15
CA TRP A 51 2.30 -16.69 1.90
C TRP A 51 1.68 -15.46 1.22
N LEU A 52 1.74 -15.36 -0.12
CA LEU A 52 1.15 -14.26 -0.86
C LEU A 52 -0.38 -14.33 -0.84
N SER A 53 -0.92 -15.55 -0.99
CA SER A 53 -2.35 -15.81 -0.89
C SER A 53 -2.88 -15.42 0.49
N ALA A 54 -2.16 -15.77 1.56
CA ALA A 54 -2.48 -15.43 2.93
C ALA A 54 -2.44 -13.91 3.16
N LEU A 55 -1.41 -13.21 2.67
CA LEU A 55 -1.32 -11.75 2.75
C LEU A 55 -2.53 -11.06 2.10
N VAL A 56 -2.92 -11.51 0.91
CA VAL A 56 -4.07 -10.95 0.18
C VAL A 56 -5.38 -11.29 0.90
N ALA A 57 -5.57 -12.52 1.36
CA ALA A 57 -6.76 -12.94 2.10
C ALA A 57 -6.90 -12.14 3.42
N ASN A 58 -5.81 -12.00 4.19
CA ASN A 58 -5.78 -11.21 5.42
C ASN A 58 -6.03 -9.73 5.16
N HIS A 59 -5.55 -9.19 4.04
CA HIS A 59 -5.89 -7.83 3.61
C HIS A 59 -7.40 -7.69 3.39
N VAL A 60 -8.02 -8.57 2.60
CA VAL A 60 -9.46 -8.53 2.30
C VAL A 60 -10.29 -8.69 3.58
N ALA A 61 -9.93 -9.62 4.46
CA ALA A 61 -10.61 -9.85 5.73
C ALA A 61 -10.58 -8.62 6.64
N ARG A 62 -9.45 -7.91 6.68
CA ARG A 62 -9.26 -6.70 7.50
C ARG A 62 -9.96 -5.48 6.92
N THR A 63 -9.83 -5.25 5.61
CA THR A 63 -10.34 -4.03 4.98
C THR A 63 -11.82 -4.11 4.62
N LYS A 64 -12.39 -5.33 4.55
CA LYS A 64 -13.81 -5.59 4.24
C LYS A 64 -14.28 -4.72 3.07
N PRO A 65 -13.67 -4.87 1.88
CA PRO A 65 -14.01 -4.03 0.74
C PRO A 65 -15.49 -4.18 0.41
N LYS A 66 -16.12 -3.05 0.08
CA LYS A 66 -17.54 -2.98 -0.32
C LYS A 66 -17.61 -2.80 -1.84
N PRO A 67 -18.74 -3.18 -2.47
CA PRO A 67 -18.97 -2.90 -3.88
C PRO A 67 -18.75 -1.42 -4.22
N CYS A 68 -18.06 -1.14 -5.32
CA CYS A 68 -17.88 0.22 -5.80
C CYS A 68 -19.19 0.75 -6.41
N PRO A 69 -19.47 2.05 -6.31
CA PRO A 69 -20.68 2.64 -6.91
C PRO A 69 -20.64 2.69 -8.44
N CYS A 70 -19.45 2.65 -9.05
CA CYS A 70 -19.29 2.77 -10.51
C CYS A 70 -19.50 1.46 -11.28
N HIS A 71 -19.22 0.30 -10.66
CA HIS A 71 -19.33 -1.00 -11.35
C HIS A 71 -20.15 -2.03 -10.56
N GLY A 72 -20.51 -1.74 -9.30
CA GLY A 72 -21.19 -2.69 -8.43
C GLY A 72 -20.33 -3.91 -8.05
N LYS A 73 -19.00 -3.84 -8.23
CA LYS A 73 -18.06 -4.95 -7.98
C LYS A 73 -17.19 -4.70 -6.75
N THR A 74 -16.71 -5.78 -6.15
CA THR A 74 -15.84 -5.73 -4.96
C THR A 74 -14.39 -6.02 -5.36
N TYR A 75 -13.55 -5.01 -5.26
CA TYR A 75 -12.13 -5.09 -5.60
C TYR A 75 -11.27 -5.31 -4.36
N VAL A 76 -10.14 -6.02 -4.53
CA VAL A 76 -9.18 -6.32 -3.46
C VAL A 76 -8.58 -5.05 -2.88
N PHE A 77 -8.15 -4.12 -3.74
CA PHE A 77 -7.47 -2.89 -3.33
C PHE A 77 -8.35 -1.66 -3.56
N ARG A 78 -8.58 -0.88 -2.50
CA ARG A 78 -9.29 0.41 -2.55
C ARG A 78 -8.33 1.58 -2.43
N GLY A 79 -8.70 2.73 -2.99
CA GLY A 79 -7.91 3.95 -2.96
C GLY A 79 -7.73 4.55 -1.55
N GLN A 80 -6.73 5.41 -1.38
CA GLN A 80 -6.63 6.25 -0.17
C GLN A 80 -7.36 7.58 -0.33
N GLY A 81 -7.88 8.07 0.80
CA GLY A 81 -8.54 9.37 0.91
C GLY A 81 -10.06 9.29 0.89
N ALA A 82 -10.70 10.33 1.44
CA ALA A 82 -12.14 10.51 1.40
C ALA A 82 -12.61 10.55 -0.07
N ALA A 83 -13.70 9.84 -0.38
CA ALA A 83 -14.48 10.13 -1.58
C ALA A 83 -14.75 11.65 -1.63
N ARG A 84 -14.77 12.27 -2.82
CA ARG A 84 -15.01 13.74 -2.98
C ARG A 84 -16.31 14.23 -2.32
N THR A 85 -17.14 13.33 -1.81
CA THR A 85 -18.45 13.55 -1.18
C THR A 85 -18.50 13.18 0.31
N GLY A 86 -17.43 12.65 0.91
CA GLY A 86 -17.44 12.10 2.27
C GLY A 86 -16.79 13.03 3.29
N GLY A 87 -17.60 13.71 4.12
CA GLY A 87 -17.11 14.45 5.28
C GLY A 87 -16.25 13.58 6.20
N HIS A 88 -15.18 14.16 6.74
CA HIS A 88 -14.38 13.54 7.79
C HIS A 88 -15.29 13.20 8.99
N GLN A 89 -15.49 11.91 9.27
CA GLN A 89 -16.14 11.42 10.48
C GLN A 89 -15.07 11.23 11.56
N GLY A 90 -15.14 12.04 12.61
CA GLY A 90 -14.20 12.09 13.73
C GLY A 90 -14.21 13.49 14.35
N ALA A 91 -13.86 13.58 15.63
CA ALA A 91 -13.69 14.87 16.31
C ALA A 91 -12.71 15.73 15.50
N LYS A 92 -13.08 16.97 15.21
CA LYS A 92 -12.24 17.94 14.51
C LYS A 92 -11.43 18.73 15.52
N LEU A 93 -10.37 19.38 15.03
CA LEU A 93 -9.59 20.32 15.83
C LEU A 93 -10.47 21.41 16.48
N VAL A 94 -11.57 21.79 15.82
CA VAL A 94 -12.55 22.75 16.35
C VAL A 94 -13.36 22.19 17.52
N ASP A 95 -13.61 20.88 17.54
CA ASP A 95 -14.37 20.22 18.61
C ASP A 95 -13.50 20.11 19.87
N VAL A 96 -12.21 19.79 19.70
CA VAL A 96 -11.22 19.83 20.78
C VAL A 96 -11.08 21.24 21.36
N ALA A 97 -10.99 22.26 20.49
CA ALA A 97 -10.89 23.65 20.91
C ALA A 97 -12.12 24.08 21.73
N ARG A 98 -13.32 23.70 21.26
CA ARG A 98 -14.58 23.96 21.96
C ARG A 98 -14.62 23.27 23.33
N ARG A 99 -14.24 21.99 23.40
CA ARG A 99 -14.28 21.20 24.64
C ARG A 99 -13.23 21.63 25.67
N ALA A 100 -12.09 22.14 25.21
CA ALA A 100 -11.03 22.67 26.07
C ALA A 100 -11.19 24.18 26.37
N GLU A 101 -12.23 24.82 25.83
CA GLU A 101 -12.50 26.26 25.96
C GLU A 101 -11.31 27.15 25.57
N VAL A 102 -10.69 26.82 24.44
CA VAL A 102 -9.56 27.58 23.88
C VAL A 102 -9.75 27.79 22.38
N SER A 103 -8.89 28.61 21.77
CA SER A 103 -8.90 28.76 20.32
C SER A 103 -8.33 27.52 19.61
N THR A 104 -8.71 27.29 18.36
CA THR A 104 -8.08 26.27 17.50
C THR A 104 -6.58 26.50 17.35
N GLY A 105 -6.14 27.75 17.37
CA GLY A 105 -4.72 28.12 17.39
C GLY A 105 -4.02 27.67 18.67
N THR A 106 -4.68 27.76 19.83
CA THR A 106 -4.15 27.25 21.10
C THR A 106 -4.06 25.73 21.10
N VAL A 107 -5.07 25.01 20.60
CA VAL A 107 -4.98 23.54 20.43
C VAL A 107 -3.84 23.19 19.48
N SER A 108 -3.69 23.93 18.38
CA SER A 108 -2.57 23.76 17.46
C SER A 108 -1.22 24.01 18.14
N ASN A 109 -1.11 25.03 18.99
CA ASN A 109 0.12 25.29 19.74
C ASN A 109 0.39 24.19 20.76
N VAL A 110 -0.62 23.67 21.47
CA VAL A 110 -0.43 22.50 22.36
C VAL A 110 0.10 21.30 21.56
N LEU A 111 -0.43 21.06 20.37
CA LEU A 111 -0.05 19.90 19.54
C LEU A 111 1.31 20.04 18.82
N ASN A 112 1.76 21.26 18.51
CA ASN A 112 2.95 21.50 17.68
C ASN A 112 4.09 22.20 18.43
N HIS A 113 3.77 23.02 19.42
CA HIS A 113 4.69 23.88 20.17
C HIS A 113 4.24 24.00 21.64
N PRO A 114 4.17 22.88 22.38
CA PRO A 114 3.54 22.83 23.71
C PRO A 114 4.14 23.85 24.67
N ASP A 115 5.44 24.14 24.56
CA ASP A 115 6.18 25.08 25.42
C ASP A 115 5.72 26.53 25.28
N ARG A 116 5.01 26.87 24.19
CA ARG A 116 4.40 28.18 23.97
C ARG A 116 3.03 28.32 24.64
N VAL A 117 2.54 27.29 25.32
CA VAL A 117 1.23 27.26 25.95
C VAL A 117 1.39 27.01 27.44
N THR A 118 0.63 27.75 28.26
CA THR A 118 0.62 27.56 29.71
C THR A 118 0.16 26.17 30.09
N GLU A 119 0.73 25.61 31.15
CA GLU A 119 0.44 24.25 31.62
C GLU A 119 -1.06 24.00 31.82
N ALA A 120 -1.76 24.96 32.44
CA ALA A 120 -3.21 24.87 32.64
C ALA A 120 -4.04 24.78 31.34
N LYS A 121 -3.57 25.39 30.23
CA LYS A 121 -4.23 25.26 28.92
C LYS A 121 -3.83 23.96 28.23
N ARG A 122 -2.59 23.51 28.40
CA ARG A 122 -2.08 22.24 27.88
C ARG A 122 -2.87 21.06 28.43
N VAL A 123 -2.99 20.95 29.75
CA VAL A 123 -3.73 19.87 30.43
C VAL A 123 -5.20 19.82 29.98
N ARG A 124 -5.88 20.97 29.86
CA ARG A 124 -7.28 21.00 29.38
C ARG A 124 -7.43 20.50 27.94
N VAL A 125 -6.46 20.82 27.07
CA VAL A 125 -6.47 20.36 25.69
C VAL A 125 -6.17 18.87 25.60
N GLU A 126 -5.18 18.37 26.34
CA GLU A 126 -4.84 16.95 26.40
C GLU A 126 -6.01 16.11 26.91
N GLN A 127 -6.69 16.57 27.97
CA GLN A 127 -7.90 15.92 28.46
C GLN A 127 -9.01 15.92 27.40
N ALA A 128 -9.25 17.03 26.71
CA ALA A 128 -10.24 17.11 25.65
C ALA A 128 -9.91 16.21 24.44
N ILE A 129 -8.62 15.98 24.15
CA ILE A 129 -8.18 15.03 23.11
C ILE A 129 -8.56 13.61 23.50
N VAL A 130 -8.27 13.21 24.74
CA VAL A 130 -8.61 11.88 25.27
C VAL A 130 -10.12 11.67 25.28
N ASP A 131 -10.87 12.63 25.83
CA ASP A 131 -12.33 12.55 25.97
C ASP A 131 -13.05 12.44 24.61
N LEU A 132 -12.52 13.10 23.58
CA LEU A 132 -13.10 13.10 22.24
C LEU A 132 -12.53 12.01 21.32
N GLY A 133 -11.53 11.24 21.79
CA GLY A 133 -10.81 10.30 20.94
C GLY A 133 -10.18 10.97 19.71
N PHE A 134 -9.73 12.22 19.85
CA PHE A 134 -9.16 12.97 18.74
C PHE A 134 -7.80 12.38 18.33
N VAL A 135 -7.69 11.96 17.08
CA VAL A 135 -6.42 11.53 16.49
C VAL A 135 -5.91 12.62 15.56
N ARG A 136 -4.70 13.12 15.85
CA ARG A 136 -4.03 14.14 15.03
C ARG A 136 -3.84 13.61 13.61
N GLY A 137 -4.25 14.39 12.61
CA GLY A 137 -4.27 13.97 11.20
C GLY A 137 -5.62 13.41 10.72
N GLY A 138 -6.55 13.15 11.64
CA GLY A 138 -7.91 12.70 11.38
C GLY A 138 -8.01 11.21 11.01
N VAL A 139 -9.20 10.63 11.24
CA VAL A 139 -9.55 9.30 10.73
C VAL A 139 -10.07 9.49 9.29
N VAL A 140 -9.54 8.73 8.33
CA VAL A 140 -10.09 8.71 6.96
C VAL A 140 -11.42 7.96 7.03
N SER A 141 -12.54 8.68 6.96
CA SER A 141 -13.87 8.09 7.19
C SER A 141 -14.29 7.09 6.13
N GLN A 142 -13.86 7.29 4.87
CA GLN A 142 -14.09 6.33 3.79
C GLN A 142 -12.94 6.34 2.78
N HIS A 143 -12.55 5.16 2.31
CA HIS A 143 -11.61 4.98 1.22
C HIS A 143 -12.29 5.24 -0.13
N ALA A 144 -11.60 5.93 -1.04
CA ALA A 144 -12.01 5.98 -2.44
C ALA A 144 -12.19 4.56 -3.00
N ALA A 145 -13.18 4.37 -3.88
CA ALA A 145 -13.49 3.06 -4.44
C ALA A 145 -12.28 2.40 -5.14
N HIS A 146 -11.45 3.20 -5.79
CA HIS A 146 -10.29 2.75 -6.56
C HIS A 146 -9.08 3.65 -6.38
N TRP A 147 -7.90 3.09 -6.59
CA TRP A 147 -6.69 3.87 -6.79
C TRP A 147 -6.67 4.50 -8.18
N ARG A 148 -6.42 5.80 -8.23
CA ARG A 148 -6.03 6.49 -9.47
C ARG A 148 -4.52 6.37 -9.68
N ARG A 149 -4.06 6.34 -10.92
CA ARG A 149 -2.64 6.17 -11.26
C ARG A 149 -1.77 7.23 -10.60
N ASN A 150 -2.10 8.50 -10.81
CA ASN A 150 -1.36 9.63 -10.22
C ASN A 150 -1.49 9.63 -8.70
N GLY A 151 -2.67 9.32 -8.17
CA GLY A 151 -2.88 9.26 -6.73
C GLY A 151 -2.01 8.19 -6.05
N PHE A 152 -1.98 6.99 -6.63
CA PHE A 152 -1.18 5.88 -6.14
C PHE A 152 0.32 6.20 -6.17
N ALA A 153 0.83 6.67 -7.32
CA ALA A 153 2.24 7.00 -7.45
C ALA A 153 2.65 8.13 -6.49
N THR A 154 1.93 9.25 -6.53
CA THR A 154 2.30 10.46 -5.78
C THR A 154 2.12 10.33 -4.28
N TRP A 155 1.07 9.65 -3.81
CA TRP A 155 0.69 9.67 -2.38
C TRP A 155 0.98 8.39 -1.62
N LEU A 156 1.18 7.26 -2.31
CA LEU A 156 1.49 5.99 -1.67
C LEU A 156 2.85 5.45 -2.10
N PHE A 157 3.00 5.10 -3.38
CA PHE A 157 4.13 4.30 -3.83
C PHE A 157 5.44 5.08 -3.72
N THR A 158 5.58 6.23 -4.39
CA THR A 158 6.82 7.02 -4.37
C THR A 158 7.20 7.43 -2.94
N PRO A 159 6.30 8.00 -2.13
CA PRO A 159 6.59 8.30 -0.72
C PRO A 159 7.08 7.09 0.09
N ALA A 160 6.45 5.92 -0.06
CA ALA A 160 6.80 4.73 0.70
C ALA A 160 8.17 4.15 0.30
N VAL A 161 8.55 4.22 -0.98
CA VAL A 161 9.83 3.64 -1.43
C VAL A 161 11.00 4.60 -1.31
N SER A 162 10.78 5.89 -1.53
CA SER A 162 11.84 6.90 -1.55
C SER A 162 11.93 7.71 -0.27
N GLY A 163 10.87 7.77 0.54
CA GLY A 163 10.76 8.70 1.66
C GLY A 163 10.42 10.14 1.25
N TRP A 164 10.11 10.38 -0.04
CA TRP A 164 9.93 11.71 -0.61
C TRP A 164 8.62 11.84 -1.39
N TYR A 165 7.99 13.00 -1.30
CA TYR A 165 6.98 13.41 -2.26
C TYR A 165 7.64 13.87 -3.56
N PRO A 166 7.12 13.45 -4.73
CA PRO A 166 7.66 13.89 -6.01
C PRO A 166 7.39 15.38 -6.25
N LYS A 167 8.19 16.00 -7.13
CA LYS A 167 7.98 17.37 -7.58
C LYS A 167 6.58 17.52 -8.19
N LYS A 168 5.84 18.53 -7.72
CA LYS A 168 4.53 18.89 -8.25
C LYS A 168 4.34 20.39 -8.11
N ALA A 169 4.49 21.12 -9.22
CA ALA A 169 4.45 22.58 -9.24
C ALA A 169 3.26 23.14 -8.44
N PRO A 170 3.48 24.16 -7.59
CA PRO A 170 4.73 24.92 -7.40
C PRO A 170 5.72 24.25 -6.43
N GLN A 171 5.42 23.06 -5.93
CA GLN A 171 6.20 22.42 -4.88
C GLN A 171 7.35 21.59 -5.44
N GLU A 172 8.57 21.86 -4.98
CA GLU A 172 9.72 20.99 -5.22
C GLU A 172 9.57 19.64 -4.52
N ALA A 173 10.38 18.67 -4.96
CA ALA A 173 10.49 17.39 -4.29
C ALA A 173 10.94 17.63 -2.84
N ARG A 174 10.28 16.95 -1.89
CA ARG A 174 10.54 17.14 -0.47
C ARG A 174 10.39 15.83 0.30
N PRO A 175 11.07 15.68 1.45
CA PRO A 175 10.83 14.56 2.35
C PRO A 175 9.35 14.46 2.73
N VAL A 176 8.88 13.25 2.98
CA VAL A 176 7.56 13.03 3.59
C VAL A 176 7.62 13.55 5.02
N PRO A 177 6.88 14.62 5.36
CA PRO A 177 6.86 15.16 6.71
C PRO A 177 6.00 14.24 7.57
N LEU A 178 6.55 13.74 8.66
CA LEU A 178 5.86 12.86 9.59
C LEU A 178 5.73 13.54 10.95
N LEU A 179 4.63 13.22 11.62
CA LEU A 179 4.57 13.25 13.06
C LEU A 179 5.09 11.90 13.53
N GLY A 180 6.21 11.86 14.24
CA GLY A 180 6.92 10.66 14.62
C GLY A 180 6.08 9.74 15.50
N GLU A 181 5.18 10.33 16.29
CA GLU A 181 4.19 9.61 17.08
C GLU A 181 2.77 9.67 16.49
N PRO A 182 2.03 8.53 16.48
CA PRO A 182 2.49 7.20 16.88
C PRO A 182 3.52 6.60 15.92
N TRP A 183 4.56 5.95 16.44
CA TRP A 183 5.57 5.23 15.64
C TRP A 183 4.93 4.18 14.71
N PRO A 184 5.33 4.07 13.41
CA PRO A 184 6.49 4.64 12.74
C PRO A 184 6.24 6.01 12.07
N GLY A 185 5.27 6.74 12.60
CA GLY A 185 4.93 8.09 12.22
C GLY A 185 3.75 8.18 11.25
N VAL A 186 3.01 9.28 11.38
CA VAL A 186 1.83 9.60 10.57
C VAL A 186 2.18 10.77 9.63
N PRO A 187 1.96 10.64 8.31
CA PRO A 187 2.18 11.75 7.39
C PRO A 187 1.42 13.01 7.78
N ALA A 188 2.15 14.09 8.05
CA ALA A 188 1.60 15.41 8.31
C ALA A 188 0.96 15.96 7.02
N ARG A 189 -0.28 16.45 7.13
CA ARG A 189 -1.05 17.01 6.01
C ARG A 189 -1.47 18.44 6.28
N GLY A 190 -1.71 19.21 5.22
CA GLY A 190 -2.18 20.60 5.28
C GLY A 190 -1.07 21.65 5.17
N ARG A 191 -1.44 22.92 5.34
CA ARG A 191 -0.49 24.05 5.35
C ARG A 191 0.52 23.89 6.50
N GLY A 192 1.78 24.22 6.26
CA GLY A 192 2.86 24.10 7.27
C GLY A 192 3.08 22.66 7.75
N ALA A 193 2.84 21.64 6.90
CA ALA A 193 3.06 20.25 7.29
C ALA A 193 4.53 19.94 7.59
N SER A 194 5.45 20.51 6.80
CA SER A 194 6.89 20.36 7.01
C SER A 194 7.34 20.99 8.32
N ASP A 195 6.86 22.19 8.66
CA ASP A 195 7.25 22.89 9.89
C ASP A 195 6.77 22.19 11.16
N ARG A 196 5.71 21.38 11.04
CA ARG A 196 5.13 20.61 12.14
C ARG A 196 5.69 19.19 12.24
N ALA A 197 6.51 18.77 11.29
CA ALA A 197 7.10 17.44 11.28
C ALA A 197 8.37 17.40 12.12
N ASP A 198 8.51 16.34 12.89
CA ASP A 198 9.66 16.00 13.72
C ASP A 198 10.43 14.79 13.17
N ALA A 199 9.88 14.10 12.16
CA ALA A 199 10.48 12.95 11.49
C ALA A 199 10.20 12.93 9.98
N CYS A 200 10.96 12.11 9.26
CA CYS A 200 10.68 11.76 7.87
C CYS A 200 11.08 10.29 7.60
N TRP A 201 10.48 9.67 6.59
CA TRP A 201 10.87 8.33 6.19
C TRP A 201 12.19 8.36 5.42
N LEU A 202 13.06 7.38 5.71
CA LEU A 202 14.24 7.11 4.89
C LEU A 202 13.86 6.28 3.66
N PRO A 203 14.60 6.42 2.54
CA PRO A 203 14.37 5.60 1.35
C PRO A 203 14.60 4.12 1.65
N ILE A 204 13.65 3.28 1.27
CA ILE A 204 13.83 1.83 1.20
C ILE A 204 14.68 1.49 -0.03
N ALA A 205 14.36 2.10 -1.18
CA ALA A 205 15.09 1.91 -2.43
C ALA A 205 14.92 3.14 -3.33
N LYS A 206 16.02 3.85 -3.61
CA LYS A 206 16.01 4.99 -4.53
C LYS A 206 15.74 4.49 -5.96
N GLY A 207 14.89 5.21 -6.70
CA GLY A 207 14.58 4.89 -8.11
C GLY A 207 13.62 3.73 -8.33
N LEU A 208 13.08 3.11 -7.27
CA LEU A 208 12.11 2.04 -7.41
C LEU A 208 10.79 2.58 -8.01
N THR A 209 10.29 1.92 -9.06
CA THR A 209 9.02 2.26 -9.71
C THR A 209 8.06 1.06 -9.72
N PRO A 210 6.74 1.26 -9.86
CA PRO A 210 5.80 0.14 -9.98
C PRO A 210 6.11 -0.77 -11.18
N HIS A 211 6.57 -0.20 -12.30
CA HIS A 211 7.00 -0.97 -13.47
C HIS A 211 8.32 -1.71 -13.21
N GLY A 212 9.23 -1.07 -12.46
CA GLY A 212 10.48 -1.67 -12.01
C GLY A 212 10.27 -2.97 -11.23
N LEU A 213 9.27 -3.02 -10.34
CA LEU A 213 8.93 -4.27 -9.62
C LEU A 213 8.56 -5.43 -10.56
N ARG A 214 7.91 -5.12 -11.69
CA ARG A 214 7.57 -6.13 -12.70
C ARG A 214 8.80 -6.57 -13.49
N HIS A 215 9.75 -5.68 -13.77
CA HIS A 215 11.05 -6.07 -14.34
C HIS A 215 11.86 -6.92 -13.37
N THR A 216 11.91 -6.55 -12.09
CA THR A 216 12.56 -7.37 -11.05
C THR A 216 11.97 -8.78 -11.00
N HIS A 217 10.63 -8.91 -11.07
CA HIS A 217 9.99 -10.23 -11.11
C HIS A 217 10.43 -11.05 -12.34
N ARG A 218 10.64 -10.42 -13.50
CA ARG A 218 11.17 -11.09 -14.70
C ARG A 218 12.60 -11.57 -14.45
N THR A 219 13.48 -10.70 -13.96
CA THR A 219 14.89 -11.03 -13.67
C THR A 219 15.00 -12.12 -12.61
N VAL A 220 14.16 -12.08 -11.56
CA VAL A 220 14.10 -13.13 -10.53
C VAL A 220 13.73 -14.49 -11.13
N MET A 221 12.78 -14.53 -12.07
CA MET A 221 12.46 -15.79 -12.74
C MET A 221 13.62 -16.32 -13.59
N GLU A 222 14.38 -15.43 -14.24
CA GLU A 222 15.58 -15.80 -15.00
C GLU A 222 16.66 -16.36 -14.08
N ASP A 223 16.90 -15.72 -12.94
CA ASP A 223 17.86 -16.16 -11.90
C ASP A 223 17.47 -17.52 -11.29
N LEU A 224 16.18 -17.75 -11.09
CA LEU A 224 15.63 -19.05 -10.64
C LEU A 224 15.63 -20.13 -11.75
N GLY A 225 16.12 -19.81 -12.96
CA GLY A 225 16.18 -20.75 -14.08
C GLY A 225 14.81 -21.12 -14.64
N ALA A 226 13.79 -20.27 -14.47
CA ALA A 226 12.46 -20.52 -15.03
C ALA A 226 12.51 -20.45 -16.56
N GLU A 227 11.81 -21.37 -17.22
CA GLU A 227 11.80 -21.45 -18.67
C GLU A 227 11.01 -20.28 -19.27
N LYS A 228 11.46 -19.77 -20.42
CA LYS A 228 10.90 -18.58 -21.09
C LYS A 228 9.38 -18.67 -21.30
N VAL A 229 8.86 -19.84 -21.67
CA VAL A 229 7.42 -20.05 -21.87
C VAL A 229 6.60 -19.80 -20.59
N LEU A 230 7.10 -20.22 -19.42
CA LEU A 230 6.44 -19.95 -18.13
C LEU A 230 6.55 -18.47 -17.75
N MET A 231 7.71 -17.86 -18.00
CA MET A 231 7.92 -16.44 -17.74
C MET A 231 6.98 -15.57 -18.56
N ASP A 232 6.86 -15.86 -19.85
CA ASP A 232 6.02 -15.11 -20.77
C ASP A 232 4.53 -15.32 -20.48
N GLU A 233 4.10 -16.55 -20.18
CA GLU A 233 2.72 -16.81 -19.74
C GLU A 233 2.38 -16.01 -18.47
N ARG A 234 3.21 -16.11 -17.42
CA ARG A 234 2.99 -15.40 -16.15
C ARG A 234 2.97 -13.89 -16.34
N MET A 235 3.85 -13.39 -17.20
CA MET A 235 3.98 -11.97 -17.50
C MET A 235 2.91 -11.50 -18.48
N SER A 236 2.22 -12.37 -19.22
CA SER A 236 1.42 -11.97 -20.38
C SER A 236 2.29 -11.26 -21.44
N HIS A 237 3.36 -11.93 -21.86
CA HIS A 237 4.13 -11.57 -23.04
C HIS A 237 3.78 -12.54 -24.16
N ILE A 238 3.63 -12.02 -25.37
CA ILE A 238 3.43 -12.83 -26.56
C ILE A 238 4.81 -13.15 -27.13
N ASP A 239 5.07 -14.44 -27.36
CA ASP A 239 6.26 -14.90 -28.06
C ASP A 239 5.89 -15.32 -29.48
N GLY A 240 6.38 -14.57 -30.47
CA GLY A 240 6.17 -14.87 -31.89
C GLY A 240 7.15 -15.91 -32.45
N SER A 241 8.08 -16.44 -31.65
CA SER A 241 9.08 -17.40 -32.11
C SER A 241 8.47 -18.76 -32.46
N VAL A 242 9.15 -19.52 -33.31
CA VAL A 242 8.74 -20.90 -33.66
C VAL A 242 8.78 -21.82 -32.43
N SER A 243 9.73 -21.60 -31.51
CA SER A 243 9.87 -22.38 -30.27
C SER A 243 8.62 -22.29 -29.40
N ALA A 244 7.93 -21.14 -29.40
CA ALA A 244 6.68 -20.94 -28.67
C ALA A 244 5.55 -21.88 -29.11
N ARG A 245 5.62 -22.48 -30.31
CA ARG A 245 4.62 -23.44 -30.79
C ARG A 245 4.73 -24.82 -30.15
N TYR A 246 5.89 -25.15 -29.59
CA TYR A 246 6.20 -26.48 -29.04
C TYR A 246 6.47 -26.46 -27.54
N ALA A 247 6.80 -25.29 -26.99
CA ALA A 247 6.98 -25.12 -25.56
C ALA A 247 5.62 -24.97 -24.88
N HIS A 248 5.34 -25.82 -23.90
CA HIS A 248 4.14 -25.73 -23.06
C HIS A 248 4.53 -25.63 -21.59
N VAL A 249 3.78 -24.82 -20.85
CA VAL A 249 3.97 -24.73 -19.40
C VAL A 249 3.47 -26.02 -18.76
N THR A 250 4.35 -26.69 -18.01
CA THR A 250 4.01 -27.91 -17.28
C THR A 250 3.73 -27.62 -15.80
N PRO A 251 2.98 -28.49 -15.10
CA PRO A 251 2.81 -28.39 -13.65
C PRO A 251 4.13 -28.40 -12.87
N GLY A 252 5.12 -29.16 -13.35
CA GLY A 252 6.46 -29.23 -12.74
C GLY A 252 7.20 -27.89 -12.79
N MET A 253 7.13 -27.18 -13.93
CA MET A 253 7.72 -25.85 -14.09
C MET A 253 7.10 -24.85 -13.11
N ARG A 254 5.76 -24.85 -13.00
CA ARG A 254 5.05 -23.99 -12.03
C ARG A 254 5.48 -24.30 -10.61
N LYS A 255 5.52 -25.58 -10.22
CA LYS A 255 5.93 -26.00 -8.88
C LYS A 255 7.35 -25.54 -8.55
N ARG A 256 8.32 -25.73 -9.45
CA ARG A 256 9.70 -25.26 -9.26
C ARG A 256 9.77 -23.76 -9.06
N LEU A 257 9.07 -22.98 -9.89
CA LEU A 257 9.02 -21.53 -9.74
C LEU A 257 8.42 -21.11 -8.39
N MET A 258 7.33 -21.75 -7.95
CA MET A 258 6.71 -21.43 -6.66
C MET A 258 7.62 -21.74 -5.47
N VAL A 259 8.38 -22.84 -5.54
CA VAL A 259 9.40 -23.19 -4.53
C VAL A 259 10.48 -22.10 -4.49
N GLY A 260 11.11 -21.79 -5.62
CA GLY A 260 12.18 -20.78 -5.67
C GLY A 260 11.75 -19.38 -5.22
N LEU A 261 10.54 -18.94 -5.60
CA LEU A 261 9.99 -17.67 -5.10
C LEU A 261 9.69 -17.69 -3.60
N THR A 262 9.36 -18.86 -3.05
CA THR A 262 9.14 -19.02 -1.61
C THR A 262 10.46 -18.99 -0.86
N GLU A 263 11.50 -19.67 -1.37
CA GLU A 263 12.85 -19.64 -0.79
C GLU A 263 13.43 -18.22 -0.76
N GLN A 264 13.26 -17.44 -1.85
CA GLN A 264 13.67 -16.03 -1.86
C GLN A 264 12.91 -15.18 -0.83
N TRP A 265 11.60 -15.42 -0.67
CA TRP A 265 10.79 -14.75 0.34
C TRP A 265 11.26 -15.06 1.76
N GLU A 266 11.46 -16.34 2.08
CA GLU A 266 11.95 -16.77 3.40
C GLU A 266 13.36 -16.23 3.68
N THR A 267 14.24 -16.21 2.68
CA THR A 267 15.59 -15.63 2.79
C THR A 267 15.53 -14.13 3.11
N ALA A 268 14.62 -13.39 2.47
CA ALA A 268 14.40 -11.97 2.77
C ALA A 268 13.83 -11.76 4.18
N LEU A 269 12.97 -12.66 4.66
CA LEU A 269 12.48 -12.63 6.04
C LEU A 269 13.59 -12.92 7.04
N ASP A 270 14.46 -13.88 6.79
CA ASP A 270 15.60 -14.21 7.66
C ASP A 270 16.56 -13.02 7.75
N ALA A 271 16.87 -12.38 6.63
CA ALA A 271 17.65 -11.14 6.60
C ALA A 271 16.97 -10.01 7.39
N ARG A 272 15.65 -9.83 7.23
CA ARG A 272 14.90 -8.82 7.98
C ARG A 272 14.84 -9.13 9.48
N LEU A 273 14.75 -10.40 9.86
CA LEU A 273 14.74 -10.86 11.25
C LEU A 273 16.09 -10.60 11.93
N ALA A 274 17.20 -10.83 11.22
CA ALA A 274 18.54 -10.53 11.70
C ALA A 274 18.75 -9.03 11.97
N LEU A 275 18.11 -8.15 11.19
CA LEU A 275 18.14 -6.70 11.43
C LEU A 275 17.31 -6.29 12.66
N SER A 276 16.12 -6.86 12.81
CA SER A 276 15.28 -6.62 14.00
C SER A 276 14.17 -7.69 14.11
N PRO A 277 13.98 -8.31 15.28
CA PRO A 277 12.96 -9.35 15.47
C PRO A 277 11.52 -8.83 15.39
N HIS A 278 11.34 -7.51 15.50
CA HIS A 278 10.03 -6.85 15.53
C HIS A 278 9.89 -5.81 14.41
N SER A 279 8.66 -5.44 14.13
CA SER A 279 8.32 -4.39 13.18
C SER A 279 7.18 -3.52 13.71
N PRO A 280 7.25 -2.18 13.55
CA PRO A 280 6.08 -1.34 13.82
C PRO A 280 4.94 -1.57 12.81
N VAL A 281 5.24 -2.19 11.67
CA VAL A 281 4.22 -2.61 10.70
C VAL A 281 3.65 -3.96 11.15
N ARG A 282 2.47 -3.93 11.77
CA ARG A 282 1.80 -5.11 12.37
C ARG A 282 1.85 -6.38 11.51
N VAL A 283 1.54 -6.29 10.21
CA VAL A 283 1.55 -7.48 9.32
C VAL A 283 2.94 -8.08 9.16
N LEU A 284 3.99 -7.26 9.13
CA LEU A 284 5.37 -7.73 9.06
C LEU A 284 5.81 -8.28 10.41
N ASP A 285 5.39 -7.65 11.52
CA ASP A 285 5.68 -8.14 12.88
C ASP A 285 5.12 -9.54 13.10
N GLU A 286 3.85 -9.77 12.77
CA GLU A 286 3.20 -11.08 12.84
C GLU A 286 3.97 -12.15 12.05
N ILE A 287 4.48 -11.81 10.86
CA ILE A 287 5.28 -12.71 10.01
C ILE A 287 6.66 -12.99 10.64
N LEU A 288 7.36 -11.98 11.12
CA LEU A 288 8.67 -12.13 11.74
C LEU A 288 8.59 -12.95 13.03
N GLN A 289 7.55 -12.73 13.84
CA GLN A 289 7.31 -13.51 15.05
C GLN A 289 7.03 -14.98 14.75
N ALA A 290 6.19 -15.26 13.74
CA ALA A 290 5.92 -16.62 13.30
C ALA A 290 7.20 -17.32 12.77
N ARG A 291 7.99 -16.62 11.95
CA ARG A 291 9.26 -17.11 11.41
C ARG A 291 10.27 -17.40 12.53
N GLY A 292 10.47 -16.46 13.45
CA GLY A 292 11.37 -16.63 14.58
C GLY A 292 10.96 -17.76 15.53
N ALA A 293 9.67 -18.03 15.67
CA ALA A 293 9.18 -19.18 16.44
C ALA A 293 9.43 -20.52 15.72
N ALA A 294 9.35 -20.55 14.38
CA ALA A 294 9.66 -21.72 13.58
C ALA A 294 11.16 -22.06 13.60
N SER A 295 12.05 -21.06 13.53
CA SER A 295 13.51 -21.27 13.56
C SER A 295 14.07 -21.71 14.92
N ARG A 296 13.27 -21.65 15.98
CA ARG A 296 13.64 -22.11 17.34
C ARG A 296 13.20 -23.55 17.64
N LYS A 297 12.42 -24.18 16.76
CA LYS A 297 12.00 -25.58 16.87
C LYS A 297 12.92 -26.46 16.04
#